data_AF-A0A7S1AHW4-F1
#
_entry.id   AF-A0A7S1AHW4-F1
#
_cell.length_a   1.000
_cell.length_b   1.000
_cell.length_c   1.000
_cell.angle_alpha   90.00
_cell.angle_beta   90.00
_cell.angle_gamma   90.00
#
_symmetry.space_group_name_H-M   'P 1'
#
loop_
_entity.id
_entity.type
_entity.pdbx_description
1 polymer ?
#
loop_
_entity_poly.entity_id
_entity_poly.type
_entity_poly.pdbx_seq_one_letter_code
_entity_poly.pdbx_strand_id
1 'polypeptide(L)'
;ARKHKNEVLHAAIEGRRLQEDCCACPTTEPPHVTRVVEPFWSVFGDCDVTSNGCITSANFPEDYDILQSCLITILTAGYLVVEDFETEGHYDWLNVHGTQYSGSSSVASLDNVEMMPKDTIQWTSDSTVLAKGWAMCMYNEAQNAVTTTPRDTSNITYSTEFW
;
A
#
# COMPACT_ATOMS: atom_id res chain seq x y z
N ALA A 1 -38.47 75.44 -31.32
CA ALA A 1 -37.85 74.66 -30.24
C ALA A 1 -38.36 73.22 -30.30
N ARG A 2 -37.42 72.25 -30.31
CA ARG A 2 -37.50 70.80 -29.97
C ARG A 2 -38.66 69.98 -30.62
N LYS A 3 -38.46 69.39 -31.81
CA LYS A 3 -37.94 68.02 -32.17
C LYS A 3 -38.90 66.88 -31.76
N HIS A 4 -39.63 66.25 -32.72
CA HIS A 4 -39.26 65.06 -33.54
C HIS A 4 -39.27 63.76 -32.73
N LYS A 5 -39.75 62.57 -33.12
CA LYS A 5 -40.25 61.86 -34.34
C LYS A 5 -40.95 60.59 -33.79
N ASN A 6 -42.12 60.15 -34.27
CA ASN A 6 -42.40 59.24 -35.41
C ASN A 6 -41.70 57.86 -35.40
N GLU A 7 -42.50 56.86 -35.84
CA GLU A 7 -42.20 55.47 -36.30
C GLU A 7 -42.55 54.33 -35.30
N VAL A 8 -43.57 53.47 -35.56
CA VAL A 8 -43.70 52.37 -36.58
C VAL A 8 -42.79 51.20 -36.14
N LEU A 9 -43.13 49.91 -36.03
CA LEU A 9 -44.24 49.01 -36.37
C LEU A 9 -43.77 47.57 -36.01
N HIS A 10 -44.67 46.58 -36.02
CA HIS A 10 -44.42 45.12 -36.08
C HIS A 10 -43.82 44.41 -34.84
N ALA A 11 -44.02 43.11 -34.57
CA ALA A 11 -44.95 42.07 -35.00
C ALA A 11 -44.58 40.76 -34.24
N ALA A 12 -45.46 39.75 -34.37
CA ALA A 12 -45.15 38.31 -34.50
C ALA A 12 -44.67 37.53 -33.25
N ILE A 13 -45.41 36.53 -32.76
CA ILE A 13 -45.60 35.12 -33.22
C ILE A 13 -44.61 34.14 -32.54
N GLU A 14 -45.22 33.20 -31.81
CA GLU A 14 -44.93 31.77 -31.54
C GLU A 14 -43.48 31.24 -31.52
N GLY A 15 -43.22 30.35 -30.54
CA GLY A 15 -42.07 29.45 -30.58
C GLY A 15 -42.12 28.35 -29.53
N ARG A 16 -42.63 27.18 -29.92
CA ARG A 16 -42.49 25.89 -29.22
C ARG A 16 -41.03 25.66 -28.81
N ARG A 17 -40.79 25.27 -27.56
CA ARG A 17 -39.54 24.60 -27.18
C ARG A 17 -39.82 23.10 -27.09
N LEU A 18 -39.28 22.37 -28.07
CA LEU A 18 -39.23 20.92 -28.05
C LEU A 18 -38.46 20.49 -26.79
N GLN A 19 -39.07 19.61 -25.99
CA GLN A 19 -38.36 18.85 -24.97
C GLN A 19 -37.46 17.87 -25.73
N GLU A 20 -36.19 18.21 -25.88
CA GLU A 20 -35.18 17.28 -26.36
C GLU A 20 -34.88 16.33 -25.20
N ASP A 21 -35.44 15.12 -25.25
CA ASP A 21 -35.00 14.00 -24.44
C ASP A 21 -33.54 13.72 -24.82
N CYS A 22 -32.60 14.24 -24.02
CA CYS A 22 -31.21 13.87 -24.10
C CYS A 22 -31.10 12.35 -23.91
N CYS A 23 -30.54 11.63 -24.88
CA CYS A 23 -30.05 10.28 -24.66
C CYS A 23 -29.16 10.29 -23.42
N ALA A 24 -29.52 9.51 -22.40
CA ALA A 24 -28.58 9.17 -21.34
C ALA A 24 -27.35 8.53 -22.02
N CYS A 25 -26.20 9.20 -21.96
CA CYS A 25 -24.95 8.57 -22.34
C CYS A 25 -24.69 7.40 -21.38
N PRO A 26 -24.31 6.20 -21.87
CA PRO A 26 -23.73 5.21 -20.98
C PRO A 26 -22.48 5.84 -20.35
N THR A 27 -22.50 6.03 -19.04
CA THR A 27 -21.32 6.48 -18.30
C THR A 27 -20.32 5.34 -18.31
N THR A 28 -19.38 5.34 -19.25
CA THR A 28 -18.14 4.57 -19.09
C THR A 28 -17.40 5.21 -17.93
N GLU A 29 -17.42 4.52 -16.79
CA GLU A 29 -16.53 4.81 -15.67
C GLU A 29 -15.11 4.91 -16.24
N PRO A 30 -14.33 5.95 -15.88
CA PRO A 30 -12.91 6.01 -16.23
C PRO A 30 -12.27 4.67 -15.85
N PRO A 31 -11.33 4.13 -16.64
CA PRO A 31 -10.62 2.93 -16.22
C PRO A 31 -10.09 3.17 -14.80
N HIS A 32 -10.61 2.41 -13.84
CA HIS A 32 -10.10 2.43 -12.49
C HIS A 32 -8.65 1.93 -12.61
N VAL A 33 -7.71 2.86 -12.66
CA VAL A 33 -6.28 2.55 -12.61
C VAL A 33 -6.05 1.98 -11.23
N THR A 34 -6.21 0.66 -11.10
CA THR A 34 -5.76 -0.06 -9.91
C THR A 34 -4.26 0.14 -9.85
N ARG A 35 -3.80 0.95 -8.89
CA ARG A 35 -2.38 0.99 -8.55
C ARG A 35 -2.00 -0.41 -8.07
N VAL A 36 -1.29 -1.16 -8.91
CA VAL A 36 -0.71 -2.44 -8.51
C VAL A 36 0.41 -2.07 -7.52
N VAL A 37 0.18 -2.35 -6.24
CA VAL A 37 1.26 -2.29 -5.26
C VAL A 37 2.05 -3.58 -5.48
N GLU A 38 3.29 -3.44 -5.93
CA GLU A 38 4.16 -4.59 -6.15
C GLU A 38 4.41 -5.31 -4.83
N PRO A 39 4.32 -6.64 -4.78
CA PRO A 39 4.60 -7.39 -3.56
C PRO A 39 6.08 -7.25 -3.16
N PHE A 40 6.34 -7.26 -1.85
CA PHE A 40 7.71 -7.28 -1.32
C PHE A 40 8.28 -8.70 -1.24
N TRP A 41 7.42 -9.70 -1.04
CA TRP A 41 7.81 -11.05 -0.67
C TRP A 41 7.24 -12.08 -1.64
N SER A 42 8.02 -13.12 -1.93
CA SER A 42 7.54 -14.41 -2.40
C SER A 42 7.87 -15.44 -1.34
N VAL A 43 6.88 -16.19 -0.86
CA VAL A 43 7.03 -17.09 0.28
C VAL A 43 6.78 -18.53 -0.15
N PHE A 44 7.62 -19.43 0.34
CA PHE A 44 7.45 -20.88 0.20
C PHE A 44 7.61 -21.54 1.57
N GLY A 45 6.65 -22.37 1.97
CA GLY A 45 6.62 -23.02 3.29
C GLY A 45 5.60 -22.37 4.22
N ASP A 46 5.88 -22.39 5.52
CA ASP A 46 4.88 -22.17 6.58
C ASP A 46 4.63 -20.71 6.96
N CYS A 47 5.45 -19.77 6.46
CA CYS A 47 5.33 -18.35 6.83
C CYS A 47 4.14 -17.66 6.14
N ASP A 48 3.59 -16.66 6.82
CA ASP A 48 2.38 -15.97 6.39
C ASP A 48 2.66 -14.52 5.96
N VAL A 49 1.98 -14.06 4.91
CA VAL A 49 1.94 -12.63 4.54
C VAL A 49 0.62 -12.04 5.00
N THR A 50 0.70 -11.02 5.85
CA THR A 50 -0.46 -10.33 6.40
C THR A 50 -1.15 -9.45 5.36
N SER A 51 -2.39 -9.02 5.65
CA SER A 51 -3.15 -8.13 4.75
C SER A 51 -2.53 -6.74 4.55
N ASN A 52 -1.69 -6.28 5.49
CA ASN A 52 -0.91 -5.05 5.37
C ASN A 52 0.45 -5.26 4.67
N GLY A 53 0.73 -6.47 4.18
CA GLY A 53 1.93 -6.77 3.39
C GLY A 53 3.20 -6.98 4.22
N CYS A 54 3.07 -7.33 5.50
CA CYS A 54 4.18 -7.77 6.35
C CYS A 54 4.28 -9.29 6.32
N ILE A 55 5.45 -9.82 6.66
CA ILE A 55 5.73 -11.26 6.71
C ILE A 55 5.89 -11.69 8.17
N THR A 56 5.33 -12.84 8.51
CA THR A 56 5.38 -13.38 9.87
C THR A 56 5.74 -14.86 9.88
N SER A 57 6.19 -15.34 11.05
CA SER A 57 6.07 -16.77 11.36
C SER A 57 4.60 -17.20 11.30
N ALA A 58 4.35 -18.49 11.10
CA ALA A 58 3.00 -19.02 11.16
C ALA A 58 2.34 -18.68 12.51
N ASN A 59 1.03 -18.51 12.49
CA ASN A 59 0.19 -18.26 13.68
C ASN A 59 0.46 -16.94 14.44
N PHE A 60 1.45 -16.13 14.06
CA PHE A 60 1.79 -14.89 14.75
C PHE A 60 0.55 -13.99 14.93
N PRO A 61 0.29 -13.42 16.13
CA PRO A 61 1.17 -13.35 17.31
C PRO A 61 1.00 -14.50 18.32
N GLU A 62 0.35 -15.60 17.95
CA GLU A 62 0.37 -16.83 18.75
C GLU A 62 1.65 -17.62 18.46
N ASP A 63 1.88 -18.66 19.26
CA ASP A 63 3.06 -19.50 19.12
C ASP A 63 3.15 -20.16 17.72
N TYR A 64 4.35 -20.12 17.12
CA TYR A 64 4.64 -20.94 15.93
C TYR A 64 4.65 -22.43 16.29
N ASP A 65 4.50 -23.32 15.30
CA ASP A 65 4.58 -24.78 15.54
C ASP A 65 6.01 -25.32 15.47
N ILE A 66 6.19 -26.54 15.96
CA ILE A 66 7.45 -27.29 15.82
C ILE A 66 7.70 -27.69 14.36
N LEU A 67 8.98 -27.83 13.98
CA LEU A 67 9.44 -28.29 12.68
C LEU A 67 8.95 -27.46 11.48
N GLN A 68 8.64 -26.19 11.70
CA GLN A 68 8.25 -25.28 10.63
C GLN A 68 9.47 -24.83 9.85
N SER A 69 9.27 -24.53 8.57
CA SER A 69 10.27 -23.88 7.76
C SER A 69 9.65 -23.06 6.64
N CYS A 70 10.29 -21.93 6.32
CA CYS A 70 9.97 -21.20 5.12
C CYS A 70 11.21 -20.55 4.48
N LEU A 71 11.09 -20.33 3.17
CA LEU A 71 12.01 -19.54 2.37
C LEU A 71 11.25 -18.32 1.83
N ILE A 72 11.74 -17.14 2.17
CA ILE A 72 11.21 -15.86 1.73
C ILE A 72 12.20 -15.28 0.72
N THR A 73 11.73 -15.00 -0.50
CA THR A 73 12.50 -14.33 -1.54
C THR A 73 12.03 -12.90 -1.67
N ILE A 74 12.96 -11.95 -1.65
CA ILE A 74 12.69 -10.54 -1.80
C ILE A 74 12.40 -10.23 -3.28
N LEU A 75 11.26 -9.57 -3.54
CA LEU A 75 10.83 -9.18 -4.88
C LEU A 75 11.12 -7.71 -5.17
N THR A 76 10.98 -6.87 -4.15
CA THR A 76 11.18 -5.41 -4.24
C THR A 76 12.19 -4.98 -3.18
N ALA A 77 13.17 -4.16 -3.56
CA ALA A 77 14.20 -3.68 -2.64
C ALA A 77 13.60 -2.88 -1.48
N GLY A 78 14.27 -2.84 -0.33
CA GLY A 78 13.84 -2.02 0.79
C GLY A 78 14.65 -2.30 2.05
N TYR A 79 14.15 -1.83 3.19
CA TYR A 79 14.74 -2.09 4.50
C TYR A 79 13.76 -2.90 5.35
N LEU A 80 14.27 -3.94 6.02
CA LEU A 80 13.47 -4.66 7.01
C LEU A 80 13.12 -3.74 8.17
N VAL A 81 11.85 -3.79 8.58
CA VAL A 81 11.37 -3.17 9.82
C VAL A 81 10.85 -4.29 10.70
N VAL A 82 11.51 -4.54 11.83
CA VAL A 82 11.12 -5.62 12.74
C VAL A 82 10.02 -5.12 13.67
N GLU A 83 8.83 -5.73 13.59
CA GLU A 83 7.72 -5.40 14.48
C GLU A 83 7.87 -6.14 15.82
N ASP A 84 8.21 -7.42 15.76
CA ASP A 84 8.44 -8.26 16.93
C ASP A 84 9.34 -9.46 16.57
N PHE A 85 10.08 -9.97 17.55
CA PHE A 85 10.92 -11.15 17.38
C PHE A 85 11.16 -11.83 18.73
N GLU A 86 10.56 -13.01 18.89
CA GLU A 86 10.65 -13.82 20.10
C GLU A 86 10.59 -15.30 19.72
N THR A 87 11.75 -15.96 19.78
CA THR A 87 11.93 -17.35 19.33
C THR A 87 12.71 -18.14 20.40
N GLU A 88 12.77 -19.47 20.29
CA GLU A 88 13.67 -20.25 21.14
C GLU A 88 15.13 -19.89 20.83
N GLY A 89 15.83 -19.37 21.84
CA GLY A 89 17.22 -18.96 21.70
C GLY A 89 18.13 -20.15 21.39
N HIS A 90 18.92 -20.01 20.32
CA HIS A 90 19.93 -20.96 19.85
C HIS A 90 19.42 -22.27 19.21
N TYR A 91 18.12 -22.42 19.01
CA TYR A 91 17.53 -23.62 18.39
C TYR A 91 16.68 -23.26 17.18
N ASP A 92 15.88 -22.21 17.30
CA ASP A 92 15.06 -21.69 16.21
C ASP A 92 15.74 -20.49 15.56
N TRP A 93 15.87 -20.54 14.24
CA TRP A 93 16.76 -19.63 13.52
C TRP A 93 16.06 -18.92 12.38
N LEU A 94 16.15 -17.59 12.41
CA LEU A 94 15.95 -16.75 11.24
C LEU A 94 17.32 -16.40 10.65
N ASN A 95 17.54 -16.68 9.37
CA ASN A 95 18.77 -16.36 8.66
C ASN A 95 18.53 -15.23 7.66
N VAL A 96 19.24 -14.11 7.84
CA VAL A 96 19.26 -12.97 6.91
C VAL A 96 20.71 -12.70 6.52
N HIS A 97 21.00 -12.72 5.22
CA HIS A 97 22.35 -12.52 4.66
C HIS A 97 23.44 -13.41 5.30
N GLY A 98 23.10 -14.63 5.71
CA GLY A 98 24.04 -15.55 6.37
C GLY A 98 24.22 -15.32 7.87
N THR A 99 23.59 -14.29 8.43
CA THR A 99 23.56 -14.03 9.87
C THR A 99 22.35 -14.72 10.49
N GLN A 100 22.56 -15.49 11.56
CA GLN A 100 21.51 -16.21 12.25
C GLN A 100 21.03 -15.44 13.49
N TYR A 101 19.71 -15.34 13.63
CA TYR A 101 19.01 -14.65 14.70
C TYR A 101 18.11 -15.64 15.44
N SER A 102 18.11 -15.56 16.77
CA SER A 102 17.26 -16.37 17.66
C SER A 102 17.04 -15.65 19.00
N GLY A 103 16.12 -16.14 19.83
CA GLY A 103 15.80 -15.52 21.12
C GLY A 103 15.03 -14.20 20.96
N SER A 104 15.22 -13.28 21.91
CA SER A 104 14.61 -11.94 21.91
C SER A 104 15.62 -10.79 21.96
N SER A 105 16.90 -11.08 22.22
CA SER A 105 17.97 -10.08 22.31
C SER A 105 18.57 -9.69 20.95
N SER A 106 18.20 -10.40 19.87
CA SER A 106 18.83 -10.31 18.55
C SER A 106 18.18 -9.27 17.62
N VAL A 107 17.16 -8.55 18.07
CA VAL A 107 16.33 -7.63 17.25
C VAL A 107 17.14 -6.45 16.70
N ALA A 108 18.04 -5.88 17.50
CA ALA A 108 18.67 -4.59 17.18
C ALA A 108 19.54 -4.60 15.92
N SER A 109 20.10 -5.74 15.54
CA SER A 109 20.89 -5.90 14.31
C SER A 109 20.11 -6.52 13.15
N LEU A 110 18.83 -6.83 13.36
CA LEU A 110 17.92 -7.32 12.32
C LEU A 110 17.08 -6.18 11.73
N ASP A 111 16.87 -5.11 12.51
CA ASP A 111 16.15 -3.92 12.06
C ASP A 111 16.97 -3.03 11.13
N ASN A 112 16.30 -2.39 10.17
CA ASN A 112 16.89 -1.56 9.11
C ASN A 112 17.96 -2.25 8.25
N VAL A 113 17.89 -3.57 8.11
CA VAL A 113 18.74 -4.31 7.17
C VAL A 113 18.25 -4.06 5.75
N GLU A 114 19.14 -3.61 4.87
CA GLU A 114 18.86 -3.44 3.44
C GLU A 114 18.67 -4.79 2.75
N MET A 115 17.64 -4.92 1.92
CA MET A 115 17.33 -6.12 1.17
C MET A 115 17.18 -5.80 -0.31
N MET A 116 17.77 -6.64 -1.16
CA MET A 116 17.74 -6.51 -2.61
C MET A 116 16.88 -7.61 -3.26
N PRO A 117 16.32 -7.38 -4.46
CA PRO A 117 15.58 -8.42 -5.16
C PRO A 117 16.44 -9.68 -5.35
N LYS A 118 15.84 -10.84 -5.10
CA LYS A 118 16.45 -12.17 -5.05
C LYS A 118 17.25 -12.50 -3.79
N ASP A 119 17.43 -11.55 -2.86
CA ASP A 119 17.89 -11.90 -1.53
C ASP A 119 16.87 -12.84 -0.88
N THR A 120 17.35 -13.65 0.06
CA THR A 120 16.53 -14.64 0.76
C THR A 120 16.62 -14.51 2.26
N ILE A 121 15.50 -14.73 2.92
CA ILE A 121 15.39 -14.94 4.36
C ILE A 121 14.91 -16.39 4.58
N GLN A 122 15.52 -17.11 5.52
CA GLN A 122 15.14 -18.48 5.84
C GLN A 122 14.76 -18.59 7.31
N TRP A 123 13.64 -19.28 7.58
CA TRP A 123 13.18 -19.60 8.92
C TRP A 123 13.14 -21.12 9.12
N THR A 124 13.52 -21.56 10.31
CA THR A 124 13.34 -22.94 10.79
C THR A 124 13.08 -22.97 12.29
N SER A 125 12.12 -23.80 12.72
CA SER A 125 11.98 -24.21 14.12
C SER A 125 12.39 -25.67 14.35
N ASP A 126 12.76 -26.00 15.58
CA ASP A 126 13.13 -27.34 16.01
C ASP A 126 11.89 -28.15 16.49
N SER A 127 12.10 -29.29 17.14
CA SER A 127 11.01 -30.20 17.56
C SER A 127 10.35 -29.86 18.91
N THR A 128 10.79 -28.79 19.59
CA THR A 128 10.40 -28.43 20.95
C THR A 128 10.26 -26.92 21.14
N VAL A 129 9.91 -26.51 22.37
CA VAL A 129 9.84 -25.12 22.89
C VAL A 129 9.39 -24.07 21.87
N LEU A 130 8.14 -23.65 22.01
CA LEU A 130 7.55 -22.63 21.16
C LEU A 130 7.65 -21.26 21.83
N ALA A 131 7.56 -20.23 21.00
CA ALA A 131 7.42 -18.86 21.42
C ALA A 131 6.56 -18.10 20.41
N LYS A 132 6.30 -16.83 20.71
CA LYS A 132 5.42 -15.94 19.94
C LYS A 132 5.78 -15.83 18.45
N GLY A 133 7.04 -16.06 18.10
CA GLY A 133 7.55 -15.95 16.73
C GLY A 133 7.97 -14.54 16.36
N TRP A 134 7.83 -14.19 15.09
CA TRP A 134 8.35 -12.94 14.56
C TRP A 134 7.44 -12.32 13.50
N ALA A 135 7.52 -11.00 13.39
CA ALA A 135 6.86 -10.22 12.37
C ALA A 135 7.78 -9.12 11.87
N MET A 136 7.83 -8.94 10.54
CA MET A 136 8.60 -7.89 9.91
C MET A 136 7.89 -7.33 8.68
N CYS A 137 8.06 -6.04 8.45
CA CYS A 137 7.55 -5.33 7.28
C CYS A 137 8.71 -4.87 6.40
N MET A 138 8.38 -4.43 5.18
CA MET A 138 9.34 -3.79 4.30
C MET A 138 9.08 -2.29 4.27
N TYR A 139 10.10 -1.49 4.61
CA TYR A 139 10.11 -0.07 4.31
C TYR A 139 10.74 0.16 2.94
N ASN A 140 9.97 0.75 2.02
CA ASN A 140 10.46 1.15 0.72
C ASN A 140 10.05 2.60 0.42
N GLU A 141 11.05 3.46 0.22
CA GLU A 141 10.83 4.89 -0.01
C GLU A 141 10.00 5.17 -1.27
N ALA A 142 10.20 4.43 -2.35
CA ALA A 142 9.49 4.65 -3.61
C ALA A 142 8.00 4.29 -3.50
N GLN A 143 7.66 3.19 -2.85
CA GLN A 143 6.29 2.74 -2.63
C GLN A 143 5.58 3.60 -1.58
N ASN A 144 6.30 4.09 -0.56
CA ASN A 144 5.78 5.04 0.41
C ASN A 144 5.54 6.43 -0.20
N ALA A 145 6.40 6.90 -1.10
CA ALA A 145 6.23 8.18 -1.80
C ALA A 145 4.95 8.23 -2.65
N VAL A 146 4.57 7.10 -3.25
CA VAL A 146 3.32 7.02 -4.03
C VAL A 146 2.09 6.91 -3.10
N THR A 147 2.26 6.47 -1.85
CA THR A 147 1.18 6.50 -0.82
C THR A 147 1.00 7.89 -0.21
N THR A 148 2.06 8.73 -0.19
CA THR A 148 2.01 10.12 0.30
C THR A 148 1.79 11.17 -0.80
N THR A 149 1.70 10.77 -2.07
CA THR A 149 1.35 11.70 -3.15
C THR A 149 -0.12 12.12 -3.00
N PRO A 150 -0.44 13.42 -2.82
CA PRO A 150 -1.82 13.87 -2.80
C PRO A 150 -2.48 13.50 -4.13
N ARG A 151 -3.67 12.89 -4.04
CA ARG A 151 -4.59 12.75 -5.17
C ARG A 151 -4.81 14.14 -5.76
N ASP A 152 -4.32 14.34 -6.99
CA ASP A 152 -4.67 15.41 -7.93
C ASP A 152 -5.44 16.60 -7.30
N THR A 153 -4.73 17.63 -6.85
CA THR A 153 -5.31 18.94 -6.58
C THR A 153 -5.09 19.86 -7.78
N SER A 154 -5.56 19.44 -8.96
CA SER A 154 -5.98 20.42 -9.95
C SER A 154 -7.16 21.22 -9.38
N ASN A 155 -6.85 22.46 -8.97
CA ASN A 155 -7.74 23.55 -8.50
C ASN A 155 -7.88 23.74 -6.98
N ILE A 156 -6.80 24.17 -6.31
CA ILE A 156 -6.97 25.07 -5.15
C ILE A 156 -6.32 26.41 -5.47
N THR A 157 -7.14 27.33 -5.98
CA THR A 157 -6.81 28.75 -6.03
C THR A 157 -6.97 29.29 -4.61
N TYR A 158 -5.87 29.64 -3.95
CA TYR A 158 -5.91 30.31 -2.66
C TYR A 158 -6.37 31.77 -2.89
N SER A 159 -7.61 32.08 -2.51
CA SER A 159 -8.07 33.46 -2.40
C SER A 159 -7.51 34.07 -1.11
N THR A 160 -6.60 35.02 -1.24
CA THR A 160 -6.16 35.87 -0.14
C THR A 160 -7.22 36.92 0.13
N GLU A 161 -7.94 36.83 1.25
CA GLU A 161 -8.50 38.03 1.88
C GLU A 161 -8.20 38.02 3.39
N PHE A 162 -7.43 39.04 3.75
CA PHE A 162 -7.18 39.51 5.10
C PHE A 162 -8.44 40.17 5.65
N TRP A 163 -8.85 39.78 6.86
CA TRP A 163 -9.40 40.69 7.88
C TRP A 163 -9.00 40.19 9.26
#